data_AF-A0A965DF69-F1
#
_entry.id   AF-A0A965DF69-F1
#
_cell.length_a   1.000
_cell.length_b   1.000
_cell.length_c   1.000
_cell.angle_alpha   90.00
_cell.angle_beta   90.00
_cell.angle_gamma   90.00
#
_symmetry.space_group_name_H-M   'P 1'
#
loop_
_entity.id
_entity.type
_entity.pdbx_description
1 polymer ?
#
loop_
_entity_poly.entity_id
_entity_poly.type
_entity_poly.pdbx_seq_one_letter_code
_entity_poly.pdbx_strand_id
1 'polypeptide(L)'
;MKETREHWGSKLGFLLAAIGSAIGLGVLWKFPYTVGQNGGGYFLLAFFICIVIIGIPVFVAELLLGRHSQKAAILSFVETAPKYPFWKIAGWLSVLSSFLIMS
;
A
#
# COMPACT_ATOMS: atom_id res chain seq x y z
N MET A 1 23.51 -14.79 -13.11
CA MET A 1 23.83 -13.36 -13.32
C MET A 1 23.19 -12.58 -12.19
N LYS A 2 23.94 -11.73 -11.46
CA LYS A 2 23.33 -10.79 -10.49
C LYS A 2 22.76 -9.65 -11.32
N GLU A 3 21.46 -9.70 -11.61
CA GLU A 3 20.71 -8.59 -12.20
C GLU A 3 20.84 -7.37 -11.29
N THR A 4 21.55 -6.34 -11.74
CA THR A 4 21.59 -5.04 -11.07
C THR A 4 20.21 -4.42 -11.20
N ARG A 5 19.48 -4.27 -10.10
CA ARG A 5 18.14 -3.67 -10.13
C ARG A 5 18.22 -2.21 -10.54
N GLU A 6 17.42 -1.86 -11.53
CA GLU A 6 17.15 -0.48 -11.94
C GLU A 6 16.68 0.34 -10.72
N HIS A 7 17.38 1.44 -10.43
CA HIS A 7 17.00 2.38 -9.38
C HIS A 7 16.31 3.58 -9.99
N TRP A 8 15.36 4.17 -9.26
CA TRP A 8 14.68 5.37 -9.73
C TRP A 8 15.66 6.53 -9.89
N GLY A 9 15.72 7.11 -11.10
CA GLY A 9 16.61 8.23 -11.42
C GLY A 9 16.31 9.52 -10.66
N SER A 10 15.10 9.68 -10.10
CA SER A 10 14.74 10.81 -9.25
C SER A 10 13.74 10.42 -8.16
N LYS A 11 13.96 10.95 -6.95
CA LYS A 11 13.05 10.80 -5.80
C LYS A 11 11.66 11.37 -6.08
N LEU A 12 11.60 12.44 -6.87
CA LEU A 12 10.33 13.04 -7.29
C LEU A 12 9.58 12.12 -8.25
N GLY A 13 10.28 11.48 -9.19
CA GLY A 13 9.68 10.51 -10.10
C GLY A 13 9.06 9.32 -9.37
N PHE A 14 9.78 8.79 -8.36
CA PHE A 14 9.24 7.75 -7.48
C PHE A 14 7.99 8.20 -6.72
N LEU A 15 8.05 9.40 -6.11
CA LEU A 15 6.92 9.94 -5.35
C LEU A 15 5.67 10.16 -6.23
N LEU A 16 5.84 10.72 -7.43
CA LEU A 16 4.75 10.94 -8.37
C LEU A 16 4.13 9.61 -8.84
N ALA A 17 4.96 8.60 -9.14
CA ALA A 17 4.47 7.28 -9.51
C ALA A 17 3.67 6.62 -8.37
N ALA A 18 4.15 6.74 -7.12
CA ALA A 18 3.46 6.22 -5.95
C ALA A 18 2.13 6.93 -5.71
N ILE A 19 2.09 8.27 -5.81
CA ILE A 19 0.86 9.06 -5.66
C ILE A 19 -0.14 8.71 -6.76
N GLY A 20 0.31 8.60 -8.01
CA GLY A 20 -0.54 8.22 -9.15
C GLY A 20 -1.14 6.82 -9.01
N SER A 21 -0.40 5.87 -8.40
CA SER A 21 -0.93 4.53 -8.10
C SER A 21 -1.91 4.52 -6.92
N ALA A 22 -1.75 5.43 -5.95
CA ALA A 22 -2.58 5.46 -4.75
C ALA A 22 -3.92 6.18 -4.95
N ILE A 23 -3.99 7.16 -5.86
CA ILE A 23 -5.20 7.96 -6.13
C ILE A 23 -5.99 7.32 -7.27
N GLY A 24 -7.03 6.54 -6.92
CA GLY A 24 -7.95 5.93 -7.90
C GLY A 24 -9.31 6.64 -8.00
N LEU A 25 -10.16 6.17 -8.91
CA LEU A 25 -11.54 6.67 -9.14
C LEU A 25 -12.40 6.70 -7.86
N GLY A 26 -12.15 5.78 -6.93
CA GLY A 26 -12.87 5.70 -5.66
C GLY A 26 -12.74 6.96 -4.80
N VAL A 27 -11.58 7.63 -4.83
CA VAL A 27 -11.35 8.88 -4.09
C VAL A 27 -12.14 10.04 -4.69
N LEU A 28 -12.38 10.05 -6.00
CA LEU A 28 -13.05 11.16 -6.69
C LEU A 28 -14.57 11.16 -6.50
N TRP A 29 -15.21 9.99 -6.44
CA TRP A 29 -16.68 9.93 -6.40
C TRP A 29 -17.26 9.24 -5.17
N LYS A 30 -16.66 8.12 -4.73
CA LYS A 30 -17.21 7.37 -3.58
C LYS A 30 -16.92 8.06 -2.25
N PHE A 31 -15.76 8.68 -2.12
CA PHE A 31 -15.41 9.47 -0.94
C PHE A 31 -16.39 10.63 -0.67
N PRO A 32 -16.65 11.58 -1.59
CA PRO A 32 -17.58 12.67 -1.32
C PRO A 32 -19.02 12.18 -1.09
N TYR A 33 -19.43 11.11 -1.77
CA TYR A 33 -20.73 10.49 -1.56
C TYR A 33 -20.88 9.91 -0.15
N THR A 34 -19.90 9.14 0.32
CA THR A 34 -19.89 8.57 1.68
C THR A 34 -19.79 9.65 2.75
N VAL A 35 -18.97 10.68 2.54
CA VAL A 35 -18.89 11.85 3.43
C VAL A 35 -20.25 12.53 3.53
N GLY A 36 -20.91 12.81 2.40
CA GLY A 36 -22.23 13.45 2.36
C GLY A 36 -23.32 12.67 3.10
N GLN A 37 -23.30 11.34 3.03
CA GLN A 37 -24.32 10.49 3.69
C GLN A 37 -24.05 10.22 5.18
N ASN A 38 -22.80 10.19 5.61
CA ASN A 38 -22.43 9.78 6.98
C ASN A 38 -22.18 10.97 7.93
N GLY A 39 -22.88 12.09 7.74
CA GLY A 39 -22.76 13.26 8.63
C GLY A 39 -21.62 14.22 8.28
N GLY A 40 -21.13 14.19 7.04
CA GLY A 40 -20.26 15.23 6.47
C GLY A 40 -18.95 15.40 7.24
N GLY A 41 -18.81 16.55 7.90
CA GLY A 41 -17.59 16.95 8.60
C GLY A 41 -17.17 16.03 9.75
N TYR A 42 -18.11 15.41 10.45
CA TYR A 42 -17.76 14.47 11.55
C TYR A 42 -17.09 13.21 11.01
N PHE A 43 -17.61 12.66 9.90
CA PHE A 43 -17.00 11.54 9.21
C PHE A 43 -15.60 11.89 8.68
N LEU A 44 -15.43 13.12 8.17
CA LEU A 44 -14.12 13.59 7.71
C LEU A 44 -13.08 13.62 8.86
N LEU A 45 -13.50 14.07 10.04
CA LEU A 45 -12.62 14.16 11.21
C LEU A 45 -12.21 12.76 11.70
N ALA A 46 -13.16 11.83 11.79
CA ALA A 46 -12.87 10.43 12.08
C ALA A 46 -11.95 9.79 11.02
N PHE A 47 -12.18 10.09 9.74
CA PHE A 47 -11.34 9.63 8.64
C PHE A 47 -9.89 10.10 8.76
N PHE A 48 -9.66 11.38 9.09
CA PHE A 48 -8.30 11.89 9.33
C PHE A 48 -7.63 11.21 10.53
N ILE A 49 -8.35 10.98 11.62
CA ILE A 49 -7.82 10.26 12.78
C ILE A 49 -7.40 8.84 12.37
N CYS A 50 -8.24 8.12 11.64
CA CYS A 50 -7.93 6.78 11.14
C CYS A 50 -6.74 6.78 10.19
N ILE A 51 -6.61 7.78 9.30
CA ILE A 51 -5.44 7.91 8.43
C ILE A 51 -4.17 8.09 9.25
N VAL A 52 -4.17 8.96 10.25
CA VAL A 52 -2.97 9.24 11.05
C VAL A 52 -2.58 8.03 11.89
N ILE A 53 -3.55 7.34 12.49
CA ILE A 53 -3.30 6.22 13.41
C ILE A 53 -3.01 4.91 12.67
N ILE A 54 -3.61 4.69 11.50
CA ILE A 54 -3.53 3.40 10.80
C ILE A 54 -2.88 3.58 9.42
N GLY A 55 -3.39 4.50 8.61
CA GLY A 55 -2.95 4.68 7.23
C GLY A 55 -1.45 4.99 7.12
N ILE A 56 -0.98 6.03 7.81
CA ILE A 56 0.43 6.45 7.80
C ILE A 56 1.35 5.35 8.32
N PRO A 57 1.15 4.75 9.52
CA PRO A 57 2.08 3.74 10.02
C PRO A 57 2.10 2.48 9.15
N VAL A 58 0.96 2.04 8.61
CA VAL A 58 0.92 0.90 7.68
C VAL A 58 1.69 1.23 6.40
N PHE A 59 1.48 2.40 5.82
CA PHE A 59 2.18 2.84 4.61
C PHE A 59 3.69 2.92 4.82
N VAL A 60 4.14 3.49 5.95
CA VAL A 60 5.57 3.55 6.30
C VAL A 60 6.14 2.16 6.52
N ALA A 61 5.42 1.27 7.19
CA ALA A 61 5.86 -0.12 7.39
C ALA A 61 6.06 -0.84 6.06
N GLU A 62 5.13 -0.68 5.11
CA GLU A 62 5.22 -1.28 3.78
C GLU A 62 6.40 -0.73 2.97
N LEU A 63 6.64 0.58 3.02
CA LEU A 63 7.80 1.20 2.40
C LEU A 63 9.11 0.70 3.01
N LEU A 64 9.20 0.55 4.33
CA LEU A 64 10.39 0.03 5.01
C LEU A 64 10.66 -1.43 4.64
N LEU A 65 9.62 -2.27 4.64
CA LEU A 65 9.67 -3.67 4.20
C LEU A 65 10.15 -3.79 2.75
N GLY A 66 9.56 -3.01 1.84
CA GLY A 66 9.96 -2.97 0.43
C GLY A 66 11.41 -2.51 0.25
N ARG A 67 11.83 -1.49 1.01
CA ARG A 67 13.21 -0.98 0.97
C ARG A 67 14.22 -1.97 1.54
N HIS A 68 13.89 -2.68 2.60
CA HIS A 68 14.78 -3.63 3.27
C HIS A 68 14.93 -4.93 2.46
N SER A 69 13.84 -5.49 1.95
CA SER A 69 13.90 -6.74 1.19
C SER A 69 14.31 -6.57 -0.27
N GLN A 70 14.07 -5.41 -0.91
CA GLN A 70 14.34 -5.17 -2.35
C GLN A 70 13.81 -6.29 -3.29
N LYS A 71 12.79 -7.02 -2.83
CA LYS A 71 12.24 -8.23 -3.46
C LYS A 71 10.72 -8.13 -3.53
N ALA A 72 10.13 -8.96 -4.39
CA ALA A 72 8.68 -9.03 -4.57
C ALA A 72 7.97 -9.31 -3.23
N ALA A 73 6.72 -8.84 -3.09
CA ALA A 73 5.93 -8.92 -1.86
C ALA A 73 5.95 -10.30 -1.20
N ILE A 74 5.86 -11.38 -1.97
CA ILE A 74 5.94 -12.76 -1.45
C ILE A 74 7.32 -13.06 -0.84
N LEU A 75 8.39 -12.65 -1.52
CA LEU A 75 9.76 -12.92 -1.10
C LEU A 75 10.19 -12.03 0.08
N SER A 76 9.66 -10.80 0.17
CA SER A 76 9.95 -9.91 1.29
C SER A 76 9.37 -10.42 2.62
N PHE A 77 8.15 -10.96 2.59
CA PHE A 77 7.55 -11.60 3.77
C PHE A 77 8.27 -12.91 4.17
N VAL A 78 8.77 -13.68 3.18
CA VAL A 78 9.53 -14.91 3.43
C VAL A 78 10.89 -14.63 4.08
N GLU A 79 11.58 -13.57 3.66
CA GLU A 79 12.91 -13.21 4.21
C GLU A 79 12.85 -12.46 5.54
N THR A 80 11.83 -11.64 5.76
CA THR A 80 11.70 -10.86 7.01
C THR A 80 11.24 -11.74 8.18
N ALA A 81 10.46 -12.81 7.91
CA ALA A 81 9.97 -13.73 8.93
C ALA A 81 10.09 -15.21 8.50
N PRO A 82 11.31 -15.76 8.32
CA PRO A 82 11.51 -17.15 7.90
C PRO A 82 10.98 -18.17 8.93
N LYS A 83 10.77 -17.74 10.18
CA LYS A 83 10.33 -18.57 11.31
C LYS A 83 8.80 -18.74 11.39
N TYR A 84 8.00 -17.94 10.66
CA TYR A 84 6.54 -17.94 10.76
C TYR A 84 5.89 -18.19 9.38
N PRO A 85 5.46 -19.43 9.06
CA PRO A 85 4.91 -19.78 7.74
C PRO A 85 3.61 -19.03 7.41
N PHE A 86 2.91 -18.49 8.41
CA PHE A 86 1.70 -17.68 8.23
C PHE A 86 1.94 -16.42 7.38
N TRP A 87 3.13 -15.82 7.44
CA TRP A 87 3.46 -14.62 6.65
C TRP A 87 3.58 -14.90 5.15
N LYS A 88 3.79 -16.16 4.74
CA LYS A 88 3.73 -16.56 3.32
C LYS A 88 2.32 -16.43 2.74
N ILE A 89 1.30 -16.67 3.57
CA ILE A 89 -0.11 -16.57 3.19
C ILE A 89 -0.46 -15.12 2.90
N ALA A 90 0.04 -14.16 3.70
CA ALA A 90 -0.17 -12.74 3.47
C ALA A 90 0.38 -12.26 2.12
N GLY A 91 1.56 -12.74 1.73
CA GLY A 91 2.13 -12.44 0.41
C GLY A 91 1.31 -13.04 -0.74
N TRP A 92 0.84 -14.28 -0.61
CA TRP A 92 -0.06 -14.89 -1.61
C TRP A 92 -1.41 -14.18 -1.71
N LEU A 93 -1.95 -13.74 -0.58
CA LEU A 93 -3.20 -12.98 -0.52
C LEU A 93 -3.08 -11.67 -1.29
N SER A 94 -1.96 -10.95 -1.17
CA SER A 94 -1.74 -9.71 -1.95
C SER A 94 -1.78 -9.94 -3.47
N VAL A 95 -1.23 -11.06 -3.96
CA VAL A 95 -1.25 -11.39 -5.39
C VAL A 95 -2.65 -11.79 -5.85
N LEU A 96 -3.36 -12.57 -5.04
CA LEU A 96 -4.75 -12.92 -5.31
C LEU A 96 -5.66 -11.68 -5.31
N SER A 97 -5.48 -10.76 -4.37
CA SER A 97 -6.22 -9.50 -4.34
C SER A 97 -6.00 -8.67 -5.60
N SER A 98 -4.75 -8.53 -6.05
CA SER A 98 -4.45 -7.81 -7.31
C SER A 98 -5.09 -8.49 -8.52
N PHE A 99 -5.10 -9.82 -8.57
CA PHE A 99 -5.75 -10.57 -9.65
C PHE A 99 -7.27 -10.38 -9.63
N LEU A 100 -7.90 -10.40 -8.45
CA LEU A 100 -9.34 -10.20 -8.27
C LEU A 100 -9.79 -8.78 -8.59
N ILE A 101 -8.96 -7.77 -8.32
CA ILE A 101 -9.27 -6.37 -8.67
C ILE A 101 -9.20 -6.15 -10.19
N MET A 102 -8.35 -6.92 -10.89
CA MET A 102 -8.16 -6.82 -12.33
C MET A 102 -9.18 -7.66 -13.13
N SER A 103 -9.78 -8.68 -12.52
CA SER A 103 -10.84 -9.51 -13.10
C SER A 103 -12.21 -8.85 -13.05
#